data_AF-A0A958NBT3-F1
#
_entry.id   AF-A0A958NBT3-F1
#
_cell.length_a   1.000
_cell.length_b   1.000
_cell.length_c   1.000
_cell.angle_alpha   90.00
_cell.angle_beta   90.00
_cell.angle_gamma   90.00
#
_symmetry.space_group_name_H-M   'P 1'
#
loop_
_entity.id
_entity.type
_entity.pdbx_description
1 polymer ?
#
loop_
_entity_poly.entity_id
_entity_poly.type
_entity_poly.pdbx_seq_one_letter_code
_entity_poly.pdbx_strand_id
1 'polypeptide(L)'
;MPVAYDFDRINDRFVHAVTLLQDNLQYLADQGKVSDKFVAMQNEIINCLVDYHHETEHYISGLEMENMELASGRLKQITRLRDEKVCLEAVCFIHGVMDLPAWMVKGKRYLISETIKNNRQHTIQLPSRLTSYINEMDPTDREIMMRLLWKKYDENRKHDITAKEYQEVR
;
A
#
# COMPACT_ATOMS: atom_id res chain seq x y z
N MET A 1 10.90 22.94 9.15
CA MET A 1 11.99 21.95 9.18
C MET A 1 13.20 22.53 9.93
N PRO A 2 13.23 22.49 11.28
CA PRO A 2 14.37 22.98 12.08
C PRO A 2 15.34 21.88 12.54
N VAL A 3 14.93 20.60 12.51
CA VAL A 3 15.60 19.50 13.25
C VAL A 3 16.97 19.11 12.66
N ALA A 4 17.11 19.13 11.34
CA ALA A 4 18.37 18.73 10.68
C ALA A 4 19.54 19.68 10.99
N TYR A 5 19.26 20.98 11.13
CA TYR A 5 20.29 21.99 11.40
C TYR A 5 20.86 21.91 12.83
N ASP A 6 20.05 21.47 13.79
CA ASP A 6 20.51 21.28 15.18
C ASP A 6 21.30 19.97 15.34
N PHE A 7 20.90 18.90 14.64
CA PHE A 7 21.61 17.60 14.72
C PHE A 7 23.05 17.69 14.19
N ASP A 8 23.25 18.30 13.01
CA ASP A 8 24.59 18.46 12.43
C ASP A 8 25.52 19.25 13.36
N ARG A 9 25.01 20.33 13.96
CA ARG A 9 25.77 21.15 14.93
C ARG A 9 26.14 20.36 16.18
N ILE A 10 25.26 19.50 16.67
CA ILE A 10 25.49 18.68 17.88
C ILE A 10 26.48 17.56 17.56
N ASN A 11 26.40 16.96 16.37
CA ASN A 11 27.37 15.99 15.89
C ASN A 11 28.77 16.60 15.75
N ASP A 12 28.90 17.82 15.22
CA ASP A 12 30.19 18.52 15.13
C ASP A 12 30.80 18.78 16.52
N ARG A 13 29.98 19.18 17.50
CA ARG A 13 30.40 19.37 18.89
C ARG A 13 30.83 18.06 19.54
N PHE A 14 30.11 16.98 19.27
CA PHE A 14 30.46 15.64 19.73
C PHE A 14 31.82 15.19 19.19
N VAL A 15 32.03 15.31 17.87
CA VAL A 15 33.30 14.97 17.22
C VAL A 15 34.45 15.75 17.87
N HIS A 16 34.26 17.06 18.06
CA HIS A 16 35.26 17.91 18.71
C HIS A 16 35.57 17.47 20.15
N ALA A 17 34.53 17.17 20.95
CA ALA A 17 34.67 16.71 22.33
C ALA A 17 35.38 15.35 22.43
N VAL A 18 35.09 14.42 21.51
CA VAL A 18 35.76 13.10 21.44
C VAL A 18 37.23 13.25 21.05
N THR A 19 37.57 14.12 20.09
CA THR A 19 38.97 14.38 19.73
C THR A 19 39.75 14.97 20.89
N LEU A 20 39.17 15.95 21.60
CA LEU A 20 39.75 16.50 22.83
C LEU A 20 39.95 15.44 23.92
N LEU A 21 39.04 14.48 24.06
CA LEU A 21 39.20 13.38 25.01
C LEU A 21 40.39 12.50 24.66
N GLN A 22 40.54 12.14 23.38
CA GLN A 22 41.63 11.28 22.89
C GLN A 22 42.99 11.93 23.11
N ASP A 23 43.13 13.21 22.77
CA ASP A 23 44.37 13.97 22.94
C ASP A 23 44.78 14.08 24.42
N ASN A 24 43.81 14.26 25.32
CA ASN A 24 44.10 14.36 26.75
C ASN A 24 44.34 13.01 27.43
N LEU A 25 43.67 11.94 27.00
CA LEU A 25 43.98 10.58 27.47
C LEU A 25 45.42 10.18 27.07
N GLN A 26 45.86 10.59 25.88
CA GLN A 26 47.24 10.42 25.45
C GLN A 26 48.20 11.22 26.34
N TYR A 27 47.90 12.50 26.62
CA TYR A 27 48.72 13.33 27.52
C TYR A 27 48.81 12.77 28.96
N LEU A 28 47.71 12.22 29.50
CA LEU A 28 47.71 11.57 30.82
C LEU A 28 48.50 10.27 30.84
N ALA A 29 48.42 9.46 29.78
CA ALA A 29 49.24 8.28 29.62
C ALA A 29 50.75 8.64 29.62
N ASP A 30 51.08 9.82 29.08
CA ASP A 30 52.45 10.31 29.00
C ASP A 30 52.96 10.96 30.32
N GLN A 31 52.09 11.54 31.15
CA GLN A 31 52.48 12.41 32.30
C GLN A 31 52.07 11.90 33.70
N GLY A 32 51.17 10.91 33.79
CA GLY A 32 50.86 10.19 35.04
C GLY A 32 50.17 10.98 36.17
N LYS A 33 49.59 12.17 35.90
CA LYS A 33 48.83 12.95 36.90
C LYS A 33 47.57 13.59 36.32
N VAL A 34 46.46 13.46 37.05
CA VAL A 34 45.15 14.05 36.69
C VAL A 34 45.01 15.42 37.36
N SER A 35 44.64 16.45 36.59
CA SER A 35 44.39 17.81 37.10
C SER A 35 42.89 18.10 37.22
N ASP A 36 42.48 19.05 38.06
CA ASP A 36 41.06 19.46 38.17
C ASP A 36 40.51 19.99 36.83
N LYS A 37 41.37 20.58 36.00
CA LYS A 37 41.02 21.01 34.64
C LYS A 37 40.70 19.82 33.73
N PHE A 38 41.38 18.69 33.91
CA PHE A 38 41.07 17.45 33.21
C PHE A 38 39.70 16.91 33.63
N VAL A 39 39.37 16.93 34.92
CA VAL A 39 38.05 16.48 35.43
C VAL A 39 36.92 17.36 34.89
N ALA A 40 37.09 18.68 34.87
CA ALA A 40 36.10 19.60 34.30
C ALA A 40 35.85 19.33 32.80
N MET A 41 36.92 19.11 32.03
CA MET A 41 36.84 18.81 30.61
C MET A 41 36.21 17.44 30.35
N GLN A 42 36.53 16.42 31.16
CA GLN A 42 35.89 15.11 31.10
C GLN A 42 34.37 15.22 31.31
N ASN A 43 33.92 16.02 32.28
CA ASN A 43 32.49 16.24 32.52
C ASN A 43 31.81 16.95 31.34
N GLU A 44 32.48 17.92 30.72
CA GLU A 44 31.98 18.59 29.51
C GLU A 44 31.81 17.60 28.34
N ILE A 45 32.79 16.71 28.16
CA ILE A 45 32.74 15.67 27.13
C ILE A 45 31.62 14.67 27.41
N ILE A 46 31.44 14.24 28.66
CA ILE A 46 30.34 13.35 29.07
C ILE A 46 28.99 14.01 28.79
N ASN A 47 28.83 15.31 29.10
CA ASN A 47 27.60 16.02 28.79
C ASN A 47 27.34 16.08 27.27
N CYS A 48 28.36 16.37 26.46
CA CYS A 48 28.24 16.32 24.99
C CYS A 48 27.87 14.93 24.47
N LEU A 49 28.39 13.85 25.07
CA LEU A 49 28.02 12.47 24.73
C LEU A 49 26.54 12.18 25.05
N VAL A 50 26.07 12.65 26.22
CA VAL A 50 24.67 12.49 26.65
C VAL A 50 23.74 13.29 25.74
N ASP A 51 24.07 14.55 25.44
CA ASP A 51 23.29 15.41 24.55
C ASP A 51 23.19 14.80 23.14
N TYR A 52 24.32 14.33 22.60
CA TYR A 52 24.34 13.65 21.30
C TYR A 52 23.49 12.38 21.31
N HIS A 53 23.57 11.58 22.38
CA HIS A 53 22.79 10.36 22.49
C HIS A 53 21.28 10.65 22.49
N HIS A 54 20.83 11.61 23.30
CA HIS A 54 19.42 11.99 23.36
C HIS A 54 18.89 12.54 22.03
N GLU A 55 19.66 13.39 21.35
CA GLU A 55 19.26 13.92 20.05
C GLU A 55 19.25 12.84 18.96
N THR A 56 20.20 11.90 19.01
CA THR A 56 20.22 10.75 18.10
C THR A 56 19.01 9.85 18.31
N GLU A 57 18.66 9.54 19.57
CA GLU A 57 17.46 8.76 19.87
C GLU A 57 16.19 9.46 19.39
N HIS A 58 16.07 10.77 19.62
CA HIS A 58 14.94 11.55 19.16
C HIS A 58 14.85 11.57 17.62
N TYR A 59 15.97 11.76 16.94
CA TYR A 59 16.04 11.75 15.48
C TYR A 59 15.68 10.36 14.90
N ILE A 60 16.24 9.28 15.45
CA ILE A 60 15.91 7.90 15.05
C ILE A 60 14.42 7.64 15.27
N SER A 61 13.86 8.01 16.42
CA SER A 61 12.43 7.84 16.70
C SER A 61 11.54 8.59 15.71
N GLY A 62 11.94 9.80 15.31
CA GLY A 62 11.28 10.56 14.25
C GLY A 62 11.28 9.82 12.91
N LEU A 63 12.44 9.30 12.49
CA LEU A 63 12.57 8.51 11.26
C LEU A 63 11.75 7.22 11.29
N GLU A 64 11.72 6.52 12.43
CA GLU A 64 10.91 5.31 12.60
C GLU A 64 9.41 5.61 12.47
N MET A 65 8.95 6.72 13.04
CA MET A 65 7.56 7.17 12.92
C MET A 65 7.20 7.50 11.47
N GLU A 66 8.01 8.28 10.76
CA GLU A 66 7.80 8.58 9.34
C GLU A 66 7.75 7.31 8.47
N ASN A 67 8.65 6.36 8.75
CA ASN A 67 8.69 5.09 8.02
C ASN A 67 7.43 4.24 8.30
N MET A 68 6.95 4.21 9.54
CA MET A 68 5.68 3.56 9.89
C MET A 68 4.48 4.20 9.20
N GLU A 69 4.42 5.53 9.14
CA GLU A 69 3.36 6.25 8.42
C GLU A 69 3.39 5.96 6.92
N LEU A 70 4.57 5.98 6.30
CA LEU A 70 4.75 5.62 4.89
C LEU A 70 4.34 4.17 4.60
N ALA A 71 4.73 3.23 5.46
CA ALA A 71 4.34 1.83 5.35
C ALA A 71 2.82 1.65 5.45
N SER A 72 2.18 2.33 6.40
CA SER A 72 0.72 2.34 6.57
C SER A 72 0.00 2.94 5.36
N GLY A 73 0.50 4.07 4.82
CA GLY A 73 -0.03 4.70 3.62
C GLY A 73 0.05 3.79 2.40
N ARG A 74 1.20 3.14 2.18
CA ARG A 74 1.39 2.16 1.10
C ARG A 74 0.45 0.96 1.25
N LEU A 75 0.28 0.43 2.45
CA LEU A 75 -0.63 -0.69 2.70
C LEU A 75 -2.08 -0.32 2.37
N LYS A 76 -2.54 0.86 2.79
CA LYS A 76 -3.88 1.37 2.44
C LYS A 76 -4.06 1.49 0.92
N GLN A 77 -3.05 1.99 0.21
CA GLN A 77 -3.09 2.11 -1.24
C GLN A 77 -3.15 0.74 -1.93
N ILE A 78 -2.34 -0.23 -1.48
CA ILE A 78 -2.37 -1.61 -1.99
C ILE A 78 -3.74 -2.25 -1.76
N THR A 79 -4.32 -2.11 -0.57
CA THR A 79 -5.66 -2.64 -0.27
C THR A 79 -6.71 -2.00 -1.17
N ARG A 80 -6.67 -0.68 -1.37
CA ARG A 80 -7.57 0.03 -2.27
C ARG A 80 -7.46 -0.49 -3.71
N LEU A 81 -6.26 -0.59 -4.25
CA LEU A 81 -6.03 -1.09 -5.62
C LEU A 81 -6.49 -2.55 -5.78
N ARG A 82 -6.26 -3.39 -4.76
CA ARG A 82 -6.76 -4.77 -4.74
C ARG A 82 -8.28 -4.81 -4.78
N ASP A 83 -8.96 -3.94 -4.03
CA ASP A 83 -10.41 -3.86 -4.04
C ASP A 83 -10.97 -3.33 -5.36
N GLU A 84 -10.36 -2.29 -5.94
CA GLU A 84 -10.73 -1.76 -7.26
C GLU A 84 -10.55 -2.81 -8.35
N LYS A 85 -9.46 -3.59 -8.32
CA LYS A 85 -9.24 -4.73 -9.24
C LYS A 85 -10.38 -5.75 -9.15
N VAL A 86 -10.73 -6.18 -7.93
CA VAL A 86 -11.81 -7.18 -7.73
C VAL A 86 -13.16 -6.61 -8.21
N CYS A 87 -13.42 -5.32 -7.99
CA CYS A 87 -14.62 -4.68 -8.51
C CYS A 87 -14.62 -4.69 -10.05
N LEU A 88 -13.50 -4.32 -10.69
CA LEU A 88 -13.35 -4.34 -12.14
C LEU A 88 -13.62 -5.73 -12.72
N GLU A 89 -13.01 -6.76 -12.14
CA GLU A 89 -13.22 -8.15 -12.53
C GLU A 89 -14.70 -8.56 -12.40
N ALA A 90 -15.32 -8.24 -11.26
CA ALA A 90 -16.73 -8.54 -11.02
C ALA A 90 -17.65 -7.86 -12.04
N VAL A 91 -17.40 -6.59 -12.39
CA VAL A 91 -18.18 -5.88 -13.42
C VAL A 91 -18.00 -6.51 -14.80
N CYS A 92 -16.76 -6.85 -15.16
CA CYS A 92 -16.47 -7.55 -16.42
C CYS A 92 -17.22 -8.89 -16.51
N PHE A 93 -17.36 -9.63 -15.40
CA PHE A 93 -18.14 -10.86 -15.37
C PHE A 93 -19.65 -10.65 -15.51
N ILE A 94 -20.20 -9.58 -14.91
CA ILE A 94 -21.66 -9.36 -14.91
C ILE A 94 -22.13 -8.81 -16.28
N HIS A 95 -21.44 -7.80 -16.83
CA HIS A 95 -21.90 -7.05 -18.00
C HIS A 95 -20.89 -6.90 -19.13
N GLY A 96 -19.66 -7.39 -18.97
CA GLY A 96 -18.56 -6.99 -19.83
C GLY A 96 -18.16 -5.52 -19.64
N VAL A 97 -17.27 -5.02 -20.51
CA VAL A 97 -16.57 -3.73 -20.30
C VAL A 97 -17.47 -2.49 -20.52
N MET A 98 -18.65 -2.64 -21.14
CA MET A 98 -19.41 -1.49 -21.68
C MET A 98 -20.18 -0.66 -20.63
N ASP A 99 -20.50 -1.21 -19.45
CA ASP A 99 -21.26 -0.50 -18.40
C ASP A 99 -20.42 -0.18 -17.15
N LEU A 100 -19.09 -0.17 -17.29
CA LEU A 100 -18.15 -0.03 -16.17
C LEU A 100 -18.49 1.11 -15.19
N PRO A 101 -18.76 2.36 -15.65
CA PRO A 101 -19.01 3.47 -14.73
C PRO A 101 -20.27 3.30 -13.86
N ALA A 102 -21.33 2.68 -14.39
CA ALA A 102 -22.60 2.48 -13.67
C ALA A 102 -22.49 1.42 -12.56
N TRP A 103 -21.49 0.54 -12.66
CA TRP A 103 -21.28 -0.55 -11.71
C TRP A 103 -20.12 -0.30 -10.75
N MET A 104 -19.13 0.50 -11.12
CA MET A 104 -18.05 0.91 -10.22
C MET A 104 -18.53 1.70 -9.00
N VAL A 105 -19.70 2.33 -9.09
CA VAL A 105 -20.37 2.97 -7.94
C VAL A 105 -21.00 1.96 -6.98
N LYS A 106 -21.16 0.70 -7.38
CA LYS A 106 -21.66 -0.37 -6.53
C LYS A 106 -20.51 -0.89 -5.67
N GLY A 107 -20.75 -1.05 -4.37
CA GLY A 107 -19.72 -1.54 -3.45
C GLY A 107 -19.26 -2.97 -3.78
N LYS A 108 -17.99 -3.29 -3.49
CA LYS A 108 -17.36 -4.61 -3.73
C LYS A 108 -18.23 -5.81 -3.36
N ARG A 109 -18.83 -5.81 -2.17
CA ARG A 109 -19.67 -6.93 -1.69
C ARG A 109 -20.86 -7.20 -2.60
N TYR A 110 -21.51 -6.14 -3.08
CA TYR A 110 -22.63 -6.24 -4.00
C TYR A 110 -22.18 -6.84 -5.33
N LEU A 111 -21.07 -6.32 -5.88
CA LEU A 111 -20.50 -6.81 -7.14
C LEU A 111 -20.16 -8.29 -7.07
N ILE A 112 -19.44 -8.73 -6.03
CA ILE A 112 -19.13 -10.15 -5.82
C ILE A 112 -20.41 -11.00 -5.74
N SER A 113 -21.42 -10.53 -4.99
CA SER A 113 -22.67 -11.28 -4.83
C SER A 113 -23.43 -11.44 -6.15
N GLU A 114 -23.48 -10.39 -6.96
CA GLU A 114 -24.11 -10.44 -8.28
C GLU A 114 -23.28 -11.28 -9.26
N THR A 115 -21.95 -11.22 -9.22
CA THR A 115 -21.10 -12.10 -10.03
C THR A 115 -21.36 -13.57 -9.70
N ILE A 116 -21.42 -13.95 -8.42
CA ILE A 116 -21.72 -15.32 -7.99
C ILE A 116 -23.12 -15.75 -8.47
N LYS A 117 -24.11 -14.87 -8.34
CA LYS A 117 -25.48 -15.13 -8.75
C LYS A 117 -25.60 -15.32 -10.26
N ASN A 118 -25.03 -14.42 -11.07
CA ASN A 118 -25.06 -14.51 -12.53
C ASN A 118 -24.29 -15.74 -13.04
N ASN A 119 -23.16 -16.09 -12.41
CA ASN A 119 -22.43 -17.32 -12.73
C ASN A 119 -23.25 -18.59 -12.42
N ARG A 120 -23.89 -18.67 -11.25
CA ARG A 120 -24.76 -19.82 -10.87
C ARG A 120 -26.03 -19.93 -11.71
N GLN A 121 -26.63 -18.79 -12.04
CA GLN A 121 -27.87 -18.73 -12.82
C GLN A 121 -27.60 -18.87 -14.30
N HIS A 122 -26.33 -18.91 -14.70
CA HIS A 122 -25.96 -19.06 -16.08
C HIS A 122 -26.54 -17.93 -16.95
N THR A 123 -26.58 -16.72 -16.41
CA THR A 123 -27.17 -15.54 -17.05
C THR A 123 -26.10 -14.51 -17.37
N ILE A 124 -25.95 -14.18 -18.64
CA ILE A 124 -25.23 -12.97 -19.07
C ILE A 124 -26.20 -11.80 -18.97
N GLN A 125 -25.87 -10.78 -18.19
CA GLN A 125 -26.63 -9.53 -18.24
C GLN A 125 -26.03 -8.64 -19.32
N LEU A 126 -26.80 -8.37 -20.37
CA LEU A 126 -26.36 -7.44 -21.39
C LEU A 126 -26.24 -6.03 -20.80
N PRO A 127 -25.28 -5.23 -21.25
CA PRO A 127 -25.23 -3.80 -20.94
C PRO A 127 -26.57 -3.14 -21.24
N SER A 128 -27.01 -2.26 -20.35
CA SER A 128 -28.28 -1.52 -20.44
C SER A 128 -28.46 -0.85 -21.81
N ARG A 129 -27.40 -0.23 -22.35
CA ARG A 129 -27.40 0.39 -23.68
C ARG A 129 -27.61 -0.61 -24.81
N LEU A 130 -26.99 -1.78 -24.70
CA LEU A 130 -27.13 -2.85 -25.69
C LEU A 130 -28.54 -3.46 -25.62
N THR A 131 -29.08 -3.63 -24.42
CA THR A 131 -30.47 -4.08 -24.22
C THR A 131 -31.46 -3.10 -24.84
N SER A 132 -31.31 -1.79 -24.62
CA SER A 132 -32.17 -0.78 -25.25
C SER A 132 -32.09 -0.84 -26.77
N TYR A 133 -30.87 -0.91 -27.33
CA TYR A 133 -30.67 -1.01 -28.78
C TYR A 133 -31.31 -2.28 -29.38
N ILE A 134 -31.17 -3.43 -28.72
CA ILE A 134 -31.79 -4.69 -29.15
C ILE A 134 -33.32 -4.62 -29.07
N ASN A 135 -33.87 -3.92 -28.08
CA ASN A 135 -35.33 -3.78 -27.91
C ASN A 135 -35.96 -2.88 -28.97
N GLU A 136 -35.19 -1.95 -29.55
CA GLU A 136 -35.62 -1.05 -30.63
C GLU A 136 -35.52 -1.68 -32.03
N MET A 137 -34.89 -2.86 -32.17
CA MET A 137 -34.81 -3.59 -33.44
C MET A 137 -36.17 -4.13 -33.87
N ASP A 138 -36.30 -4.44 -35.17
CA ASP A 138 -37.43 -5.21 -35.65
C ASP A 138 -37.49 -6.58 -34.94
N PRO A 139 -38.69 -7.18 -34.79
CA PRO A 139 -38.84 -8.44 -34.07
C PRO A 139 -37.96 -9.58 -34.62
N THR A 140 -37.73 -9.59 -35.93
CA THR A 140 -36.96 -10.62 -36.64
C THR A 140 -35.47 -10.50 -36.35
N ASP A 141 -34.89 -9.31 -36.52
CA ASP A 141 -33.49 -9.02 -36.22
C ASP A 141 -33.19 -9.17 -34.73
N ARG A 142 -34.13 -8.75 -33.86
CA ARG A 142 -34.04 -8.97 -32.42
C ARG A 142 -33.93 -10.46 -32.07
N GLU A 143 -34.74 -11.30 -32.70
CA GLU A 143 -34.71 -12.74 -32.47
C GLU A 143 -33.39 -13.36 -32.94
N ILE A 144 -32.91 -12.95 -34.12
CA ILE A 144 -31.61 -13.39 -34.66
C ILE A 144 -30.47 -12.95 -33.74
N MET A 145 -30.47 -11.69 -33.30
CA MET A 145 -29.46 -11.11 -32.43
C MET A 145 -29.40 -11.83 -31.08
N MET A 146 -30.55 -12.05 -30.44
CA MET A 146 -30.62 -12.81 -29.19
C MET A 146 -30.12 -14.24 -29.40
N ARG A 147 -30.54 -14.91 -30.47
CA ARG A 147 -30.07 -16.26 -30.80
C ARG A 147 -28.55 -16.32 -30.97
N LEU A 148 -27.94 -15.32 -31.62
CA LEU A 148 -26.48 -15.23 -31.80
C LEU A 148 -25.75 -14.97 -30.48
N LEU A 149 -26.25 -14.05 -29.65
CA LEU A 149 -25.66 -13.71 -28.35
C LEU A 149 -25.64 -14.92 -27.40
N TRP A 150 -26.68 -15.76 -27.44
CA TRP A 150 -26.80 -16.95 -26.59
C TRP A 150 -26.24 -18.22 -27.25
N LYS A 151 -25.84 -18.19 -28.54
CA LYS A 151 -25.38 -19.38 -29.28
C LYS A 151 -24.19 -20.09 -28.64
N LYS A 152 -23.14 -19.34 -28.28
CA LYS A 152 -21.95 -19.89 -27.60
C LYS A 152 -22.21 -20.27 -26.14
N TYR A 153 -23.19 -19.61 -25.53
CA TYR A 153 -23.61 -19.89 -24.16
C TYR A 153 -24.22 -21.30 -24.04
N ASP A 154 -25.10 -21.64 -24.97
CA ASP A 154 -25.70 -22.98 -25.07
C ASP A 154 -24.70 -24.07 -25.50
N GLU A 155 -23.66 -23.71 -26.27
CA GLU A 155 -22.57 -24.64 -26.66
C GLU A 155 -21.67 -25.01 -25.46
N ASN A 156 -21.31 -24.04 -24.60
CA ASN A 156 -20.50 -24.28 -23.38
C ASN A 156 -21.27 -25.01 -22.27
N ARG A 157 -22.62 -24.93 -22.25
CA ARG A 157 -23.50 -25.66 -21.34
C ARG A 157 -23.34 -27.19 -21.41
N LYS A 158 -22.76 -27.72 -22.51
CA LYS A 158 -22.46 -29.15 -22.68
C LYS A 158 -21.06 -29.55 -22.21
N HIS A 159 -20.17 -28.60 -21.90
CA HIS A 159 -18.76 -28.89 -21.62
C HIS A 159 -18.28 -28.58 -20.20
N ASP A 160 -18.97 -27.75 -19.40
CA ASP A 160 -18.50 -27.40 -18.04
C ASP A 160 -19.27 -28.07 -16.90
N ILE A 161 -18.92 -29.34 -16.63
CA ILE A 161 -19.03 -29.98 -15.29
C ILE A 161 -17.69 -29.89 -14.53
N THR A 162 -16.66 -29.30 -15.11
CA THR A 162 -15.29 -29.23 -14.54
C THR A 162 -14.85 -27.80 -14.28
N ALA A 163 -15.50 -27.11 -13.35
CA ALA A 163 -14.99 -25.87 -12.76
C ALA A 163 -15.09 -25.94 -11.23
N LYS A 164 -14.31 -26.85 -10.64
CA LYS A 164 -14.16 -27.04 -9.19
C LYS A 164 -13.26 -25.98 -8.53
N GLU A 165 -12.73 -25.00 -9.26
CA GLU A 165 -11.57 -24.22 -8.80
C GLU A 165 -11.87 -22.90 -8.08
N TYR A 166 -13.14 -22.51 -7.87
CA TYR A 166 -13.47 -21.30 -7.09
C TYR A 166 -13.85 -21.54 -5.63
N GLN A 167 -13.73 -22.77 -5.12
CA GLN A 167 -14.00 -23.08 -3.70
C GLN A 167 -12.77 -22.88 -2.79
N GLU A 168 -11.58 -22.61 -3.31
CA GLU A 168 -10.33 -22.62 -2.52
C GLU A 168 -9.70 -21.26 -2.23
N VAL A 169 -10.43 -20.14 -2.37
CA VAL A 169 -9.99 -18.85 -1.83
C VAL A 169 -10.73 -18.57 -0.53
N ARG A 170 -10.29 -19.25 0.54
CA ARG A 170 -10.53 -18.87 1.94
C ARG A 170 -9.24 -18.34 2.54
#